data_AF-A0A7S2HKU9-F1
#
_entry.id   AF-A0A7S2HKU9-F1
#
_cell.length_a   1.000
_cell.length_b   1.000
_cell.length_c   1.000
_cell.angle_alpha   90.00
_cell.angle_beta   90.00
_cell.angle_gamma   90.00
#
_symmetry.space_group_name_H-M   'P 1'
#
loop_
_entity.id
_entity.type
_entity.pdbx_description
1 polymer ?
#
loop_
_entity_poly.entity_id
_entity_poly.type
_entity_poly.pdbx_seq_one_letter_code
_entity_poly.pdbx_strand_id
1 'polypeptide(L)'
;GVLRSQLRAVVRYVRRRCPKQAWRDKCQRSPTYGSVLQPETVNLYQLTDWVIQPATEARQCSYVEFVADGPQRPRWFVSHWWGEPVVDFLACLEQHAKDRELAEGDPYWVCAYANNQWDLKSDINAEQDPQQSSFRRAMEIAEGAISILDKDAVCYSRIWCCYEVWVATGELSEARRKKPYRYDMYTSLGKQAVGITDGCAERDSHDKFPMDAKSKREKPFPIELCRRAFGIKLQDAVTTEPGDRRRILNSIARARNLRAEPPHQHPQYDQLNSNLHGRFAVASWRFALESGFPMQPYLDALQRCNLPKLELSFDNCDALRDEHVSDLAGTITRAVDTVQLDFSFCSELTDRSLTSLRAGLAASHALKRLALDFTFCKQITDDGAVDLAAGL
;
A
#
# COMPACT_ATOMS: atom_id res chain seq x y z
N GLY A 1 13.90 -6.69 12.97
CA GLY A 1 12.64 -7.06 12.30
C GLY A 1 12.10 -8.30 12.95
N VAL A 2 10.78 -8.46 13.00
CA VAL A 2 10.09 -9.62 13.57
C VAL A 2 9.76 -10.65 12.50
N LEU A 3 9.94 -11.94 12.81
CA LEU A 3 9.60 -13.05 11.92
C LEU A 3 8.12 -13.41 12.00
N ARG A 4 7.57 -14.00 10.93
CA ARG A 4 6.20 -14.53 10.94
C ARG A 4 6.02 -15.63 11.99
N SER A 5 7.04 -16.46 12.22
CA SER A 5 7.03 -17.47 13.30
C SER A 5 6.89 -16.84 14.70
N GLN A 6 7.57 -15.71 14.95
CA GLN A 6 7.48 -14.96 16.21
C GLN A 6 6.09 -14.32 16.36
N LEU A 7 5.55 -13.71 15.30
CA LEU A 7 4.18 -13.16 15.31
C LEU A 7 3.11 -14.25 15.53
N ARG A 8 3.26 -15.42 14.90
CA ARG A 8 2.39 -16.59 15.15
C ARG A 8 2.46 -17.03 16.60
N ALA A 9 3.63 -16.99 17.24
CA ALA A 9 3.79 -17.30 18.65
C ALA A 9 3.05 -16.28 19.54
N VAL A 10 3.12 -14.99 19.21
CA VAL A 10 2.35 -13.93 19.86
C VAL A 10 0.85 -14.19 19.76
N VAL A 11 0.31 -14.42 18.56
CA VAL A 11 -1.12 -14.68 18.36
C VAL A 11 -1.57 -15.93 19.11
N ARG A 12 -0.77 -17.00 19.11
CA ARG A 12 -1.03 -18.21 19.90
C ARG A 12 -1.05 -17.92 21.41
N TYR A 13 -0.15 -17.06 21.89
CA TYR A 13 -0.12 -16.62 23.28
C TYR A 13 -1.39 -15.86 23.65
N VAL A 14 -1.80 -14.88 22.83
CA VAL A 14 -3.03 -14.10 23.01
C VAL A 14 -4.24 -15.01 23.10
N ARG A 15 -4.46 -15.89 22.11
CA ARG A 15 -5.60 -16.85 22.09
C ARG A 15 -5.65 -17.75 23.32
N ARG A 16 -4.49 -18.13 23.86
CA ARG A 16 -4.40 -18.99 25.05
C ARG A 16 -4.62 -18.25 26.36
N ARG A 17 -4.08 -17.02 26.49
CA ARG A 17 -3.96 -16.31 27.78
C ARG A 17 -5.05 -15.27 28.00
N CYS A 18 -5.44 -14.54 26.96
CA CYS A 18 -6.46 -13.50 27.02
C CYS A 18 -7.77 -13.97 27.69
N PRO A 19 -8.40 -15.09 27.26
CA PRO A 19 -9.64 -15.55 27.89
C PRO A 19 -9.41 -16.12 29.30
N LYS A 20 -8.29 -16.84 29.51
CA LYS A 20 -7.99 -17.48 30.80
C LYS A 20 -7.72 -16.48 31.93
N GLN A 21 -7.17 -15.31 31.59
CA GLN A 21 -6.81 -14.27 32.53
C GLN A 21 -7.78 -13.10 32.52
N ALA A 22 -8.86 -13.18 31.73
CA ALA A 22 -9.85 -12.13 31.55
C ALA A 22 -9.20 -10.75 31.33
N TRP A 23 -8.29 -10.65 30.35
CA TRP A 23 -7.64 -9.38 30.01
C TRP A 23 -8.68 -8.29 29.74
N ARG A 24 -8.36 -7.06 30.14
CA ARG A 24 -9.23 -5.89 29.96
C ARG A 24 -8.49 -4.78 29.25
N ASP A 25 -9.22 -3.96 28.51
CA ASP A 25 -8.66 -2.73 27.97
C ASP A 25 -8.27 -1.79 29.12
N LYS A 26 -6.98 -1.46 29.21
CA LYS A 26 -6.43 -0.61 30.29
C LYS A 26 -6.43 0.87 29.92
N CYS A 27 -6.67 1.23 28.65
CA CYS A 27 -6.56 2.61 28.19
C CYS A 27 -7.85 3.38 28.49
N GLN A 28 -7.81 4.35 29.42
CA GLN A 28 -8.98 5.16 29.80
C GLN A 28 -9.60 5.94 28.64
N ARG A 29 -8.83 6.24 27.58
CA ARG A 29 -9.30 6.93 26.38
C ARG A 29 -9.90 5.97 25.33
N SER A 30 -9.79 4.66 25.56
CA SER A 30 -10.35 3.65 24.66
C SER A 30 -11.87 3.60 24.79
N PRO A 31 -12.63 3.51 23.68
CA PRO A 31 -14.07 3.30 23.74
C PRO A 31 -14.45 1.98 24.41
N THR A 32 -13.51 1.03 24.51
CA THR A 32 -13.71 -0.26 25.17
C THR A 32 -13.04 -0.35 26.55
N TYR A 33 -12.66 0.78 27.15
CA TYR A 33 -12.02 0.82 28.47
C TYR A 33 -12.74 -0.07 29.50
N GLY A 34 -11.97 -0.89 30.21
CA GLY A 34 -12.47 -1.82 31.23
C GLY A 34 -13.22 -3.05 30.68
N SER A 35 -13.54 -3.10 29.39
CA SER A 35 -14.21 -4.25 28.77
C SER A 35 -13.27 -5.46 28.70
N VAL A 36 -13.83 -6.66 28.83
CA VAL A 36 -13.08 -7.92 28.67
C VAL A 36 -12.72 -8.10 27.20
N LEU A 37 -11.44 -8.34 26.94
CA LEU A 37 -10.89 -8.51 25.60
C LEU A 37 -11.16 -9.93 25.08
N GLN A 38 -11.53 -10.02 23.81
CA GLN A 38 -11.56 -11.27 23.06
C GLN A 38 -10.29 -11.40 22.22
N PRO A 39 -9.70 -12.59 22.08
CA PRO A 39 -8.47 -12.76 21.29
C PRO A 39 -8.54 -12.17 19.88
N GLU A 40 -9.68 -12.30 19.23
CA GLU A 40 -9.95 -11.84 17.87
C GLU A 40 -10.07 -10.31 17.76
N THR A 41 -10.17 -9.60 18.88
CA THR A 41 -10.26 -8.12 18.91
C THR A 41 -9.05 -7.47 19.57
N VAL A 42 -8.09 -8.25 20.09
CA VAL A 42 -6.87 -7.70 20.69
C VAL A 42 -6.08 -6.96 19.62
N ASN A 43 -5.78 -5.69 19.87
CA ASN A 43 -4.97 -4.84 19.00
C ASN A 43 -3.59 -4.55 19.62
N LEU A 44 -2.76 -3.74 18.96
CA LEU A 44 -1.38 -3.50 19.40
C LEU A 44 -1.26 -2.60 20.63
N TYR A 45 -2.24 -1.73 20.91
CA TYR A 45 -2.28 -1.02 22.20
C TYR A 45 -2.41 -2.02 23.35
N GLN A 46 -3.40 -2.91 23.25
CA GLN A 46 -3.67 -3.92 24.29
C GLN A 46 -2.56 -4.98 24.34
N LEU A 47 -1.98 -5.35 23.20
CA LEU A 47 -0.84 -6.25 23.16
C LEU A 47 0.38 -5.64 23.87
N THR A 48 0.57 -4.32 23.75
CA THR A 48 1.66 -3.63 24.45
C THR A 48 1.49 -3.74 25.95
N ASP A 49 0.29 -3.47 26.45
CA ASP A 49 -0.06 -3.50 27.88
C ASP A 49 -0.04 -4.89 28.53
N TRP A 50 -0.33 -5.95 27.75
CA TRP A 50 -0.52 -7.31 28.27
C TRP A 50 0.58 -8.29 27.89
N VAL A 51 1.38 -7.98 26.87
CA VAL A 51 2.39 -8.90 26.34
C VAL A 51 3.74 -8.22 26.19
N ILE A 52 3.84 -7.15 25.39
CA ILE A 52 5.16 -6.61 25.01
C ILE A 52 5.87 -6.01 26.23
N GLN A 53 5.28 -5.03 26.90
CA GLN A 53 5.94 -4.41 28.07
C GLN A 53 6.19 -5.42 29.19
N PRO A 54 5.21 -6.25 29.63
CA PRO A 54 5.48 -7.25 30.66
C PRO A 54 6.60 -8.25 30.29
N ALA A 55 6.71 -8.64 29.01
CA ALA A 55 7.77 -9.55 28.57
C ALA A 55 9.16 -8.87 28.56
N THR A 56 9.22 -7.58 28.25
CA THR A 56 10.49 -6.86 28.11
C THR A 56 10.92 -6.06 29.34
N GLU A 57 10.11 -6.04 30.41
CA GLU A 57 10.35 -5.24 31.63
C GLU A 57 11.73 -5.46 32.24
N ALA A 58 12.15 -6.72 32.44
CA ALA A 58 13.42 -7.03 33.09
C ALA A 58 14.66 -6.54 32.31
N ARG A 59 14.54 -6.38 30.98
CA ARG A 59 15.65 -5.98 30.09
C ARG A 59 15.50 -4.57 29.53
N GLN A 60 14.32 -3.95 29.69
CA GLN A 60 13.94 -2.67 29.11
C GLN A 60 14.34 -2.53 27.63
N CYS A 61 14.02 -3.54 26.83
CA CYS A 61 14.36 -3.62 25.41
C CYS A 61 13.12 -3.70 24.51
N SER A 62 13.31 -3.64 23.20
CA SER A 62 12.25 -3.94 22.23
C SER A 62 11.79 -5.40 22.31
N TYR A 63 10.60 -5.70 21.80
CA TYR A 63 10.11 -7.08 21.76
C TYR A 63 11.01 -7.97 20.91
N VAL A 64 11.49 -7.48 19.76
CA VAL A 64 12.36 -8.24 18.87
C VAL A 64 13.68 -8.59 19.56
N GLU A 65 14.32 -7.67 20.28
CA GLU A 65 15.54 -7.96 21.07
C GLU A 65 15.32 -8.98 22.20
N PHE A 66 14.08 -9.11 22.66
CA PHE A 66 13.69 -10.11 23.64
C PHE A 66 13.52 -11.50 23.03
N VAL A 67 12.91 -11.63 21.85
CA VAL A 67 12.55 -12.93 21.25
C VAL A 67 13.50 -13.44 20.16
N ALA A 68 14.42 -12.62 19.67
CA ALA A 68 15.33 -13.01 18.59
C ALA A 68 16.58 -13.69 19.12
N ASP A 69 17.02 -14.76 18.44
CA ASP A 69 18.30 -15.43 18.73
C ASP A 69 19.52 -14.64 18.21
N GLY A 70 19.28 -13.59 17.41
CA GLY A 70 20.33 -12.75 16.84
C GLY A 70 19.77 -11.61 15.99
N PRO A 71 20.64 -10.81 15.33
CA PRO A 71 20.22 -9.69 14.51
C PRO A 71 19.29 -10.10 13.36
N GLN A 72 18.10 -9.48 13.29
CA GLN A 72 17.10 -9.73 12.25
C GLN A 72 16.91 -8.49 11.38
N ARG A 73 17.67 -8.39 10.28
CA ARG A 73 17.55 -7.29 9.32
C ARG A 73 16.19 -7.35 8.60
N PRO A 74 15.32 -6.32 8.68
CA PRO A 74 14.01 -6.38 8.05
C PRO A 74 14.13 -6.38 6.53
N ARG A 75 13.36 -7.25 5.88
CA ARG A 75 13.19 -7.28 4.42
C ARG A 75 12.09 -6.33 3.96
N TRP A 76 11.02 -6.21 4.75
CA TRP A 76 9.88 -5.34 4.47
C TRP A 76 9.54 -4.44 5.66
N PHE A 77 9.15 -3.21 5.37
CA PHE A 77 8.63 -2.26 6.35
C PHE A 77 7.10 -2.34 6.40
N VAL A 78 6.49 -2.32 7.58
CA VAL A 78 5.03 -2.38 7.74
C VAL A 78 4.48 -1.05 8.26
N SER A 79 3.73 -0.35 7.41
CA SER A 79 2.91 0.81 7.75
C SER A 79 1.52 0.35 8.19
N HIS A 80 1.12 0.69 9.41
CA HIS A 80 -0.14 0.21 9.94
C HIS A 80 -0.58 1.05 11.17
N TRP A 81 -1.85 0.95 11.56
CA TRP A 81 -2.33 1.59 12.78
C TRP A 81 -2.49 0.58 13.90
N TRP A 82 -2.35 1.03 15.16
CA TRP A 82 -2.27 0.10 16.28
C TRP A 82 -3.60 -0.50 16.73
N GLY A 83 -4.74 0.01 16.27
CA GLY A 83 -6.04 -0.45 16.76
C GLY A 83 -6.69 -1.56 15.96
N GLU A 84 -6.06 -2.00 14.86
CA GLU A 84 -6.51 -3.19 14.14
C GLU A 84 -6.23 -4.47 14.95
N PRO A 85 -7.06 -5.52 14.81
CA PRO A 85 -6.79 -6.79 15.48
C PRO A 85 -5.48 -7.44 15.03
N VAL A 86 -4.68 -7.92 15.99
CA VAL A 86 -3.38 -8.56 15.69
C VAL A 86 -3.52 -9.86 14.89
N VAL A 87 -4.68 -10.50 14.95
CA VAL A 87 -5.01 -11.69 14.15
C VAL A 87 -5.16 -11.32 12.67
N ASP A 88 -5.88 -10.24 12.39
CA ASP A 88 -6.09 -9.73 11.03
C ASP A 88 -4.78 -9.19 10.43
N PHE A 89 -4.03 -8.42 11.24
CA PHE A 89 -2.69 -7.96 10.90
C PHE A 89 -1.78 -9.10 10.47
N LEU A 90 -1.74 -10.19 11.24
CA LEU A 90 -0.93 -11.36 10.90
C LEU A 90 -1.43 -12.05 9.63
N ALA A 91 -2.74 -12.15 9.42
CA ALA A 91 -3.30 -12.72 8.19
C ALA A 91 -2.83 -11.94 6.95
N CYS A 92 -2.78 -10.60 7.02
CA CYS A 92 -2.23 -9.75 5.96
C CYS A 92 -0.75 -10.05 5.68
N LEU A 93 0.08 -10.19 6.73
CA LEU A 93 1.51 -10.48 6.55
C LEU A 93 1.79 -11.89 6.00
N GLU A 94 0.97 -12.88 6.38
CA GLU A 94 1.04 -14.25 5.84
C GLU A 94 0.62 -14.26 4.36
N GLN A 95 -0.44 -13.54 4.00
CA GLN A 95 -0.86 -13.43 2.61
C GLN A 95 0.19 -12.69 1.77
N HIS A 96 0.72 -11.56 2.25
CA HIS A 96 1.81 -10.85 1.57
C HIS A 96 3.05 -11.71 1.39
N ALA A 97 3.44 -12.50 2.40
CA ALA A 97 4.56 -13.42 2.28
C ALA A 97 4.31 -14.51 1.23
N LYS A 98 3.08 -15.01 1.13
CA LYS A 98 2.68 -15.96 0.08
C LYS A 98 2.74 -15.31 -1.30
N ASP A 99 2.30 -14.07 -1.43
CA ASP A 99 2.25 -13.35 -2.71
C ASP A 99 3.63 -12.96 -3.21
N ARG A 100 4.50 -12.51 -2.31
CA ARG A 100 5.90 -12.14 -2.58
C ARG A 100 6.90 -13.31 -2.44
N GLU A 101 6.41 -14.52 -2.21
CA GLU A 101 7.20 -15.74 -1.99
C GLU A 101 8.35 -15.58 -0.97
N LEU A 102 8.04 -14.95 0.16
CA LEU A 102 9.00 -14.68 1.22
C LEU A 102 9.26 -15.93 2.06
N ALA A 103 10.53 -16.19 2.33
CA ALA A 103 10.96 -17.26 3.23
C ALA A 103 10.49 -17.00 4.67
N GLU A 104 10.43 -18.04 5.49
CA GLU A 104 10.11 -17.92 6.92
C GLU A 104 11.10 -17.04 7.70
N GLY A 105 12.35 -16.99 7.22
CA GLY A 105 13.41 -16.16 7.78
C GLY A 105 13.37 -14.70 7.34
N ASP A 106 12.47 -14.30 6.46
CA ASP A 106 12.35 -12.90 5.99
C ASP A 106 11.59 -12.04 7.02
N PRO A 107 12.26 -11.11 7.72
CA PRO A 107 11.64 -10.38 8.82
C PRO A 107 10.89 -9.13 8.31
N TYR A 108 9.83 -8.77 9.02
CA TYR A 108 9.12 -7.51 8.86
C TYR A 108 9.59 -6.50 9.90
N TRP A 109 9.71 -5.23 9.56
CA TRP A 109 9.81 -4.17 10.55
C TRP A 109 8.41 -3.69 10.93
N VAL A 110 8.05 -3.79 12.20
CA VAL A 110 6.74 -3.41 12.72
C VAL A 110 6.96 -2.60 13.99
N CYS A 111 6.48 -1.36 14.01
CA CYS A 111 6.88 -0.35 15.00
C CYS A 111 6.69 -0.80 16.46
N ALA A 112 5.56 -1.43 16.80
CA ALA A 112 5.27 -1.89 18.17
C ALA A 112 6.24 -2.96 18.68
N TYR A 113 6.77 -3.80 17.79
CA TYR A 113 7.69 -4.88 18.16
C TYR A 113 9.16 -4.47 18.05
N ALA A 114 9.47 -3.57 17.11
CA ALA A 114 10.84 -3.17 16.79
C ALA A 114 11.34 -2.01 17.66
N ASN A 115 10.47 -1.06 18.03
CA ASN A 115 10.84 0.03 18.92
C ASN A 115 10.82 -0.44 20.38
N ASN A 116 11.73 0.10 21.17
CA ASN A 116 11.78 -0.06 22.60
C ASN A 116 10.64 0.73 23.25
N GLN A 117 9.62 0.00 23.71
CA GLN A 117 8.43 0.59 24.34
C GLN A 117 8.72 1.25 25.71
N TRP A 118 9.94 1.12 26.23
CA TRP A 118 10.41 1.77 27.45
C TRP A 118 11.11 3.12 27.18
N ASP A 119 11.57 3.34 25.95
CA ASP A 119 12.28 4.56 25.53
C ASP A 119 11.95 4.93 24.09
N LEU A 120 10.65 5.14 23.83
CA LEU A 120 10.17 5.53 22.49
C LEU A 120 10.79 6.85 22.00
N LYS A 121 11.20 7.74 22.91
CA LYS A 121 11.76 9.04 22.53
C LYS A 121 13.10 8.88 21.81
N SER A 122 13.97 8.01 22.28
CA SER A 122 15.26 7.76 21.63
C SER A 122 15.10 7.04 20.29
N ASP A 123 14.14 6.12 20.18
CA ASP A 123 13.92 5.36 18.94
C ASP A 123 13.18 6.16 17.87
N ILE A 124 12.19 6.94 18.25
CA ILE A 124 11.44 7.76 17.31
C ILE A 124 12.28 8.99 16.92
N ASN A 125 13.13 9.49 17.82
CA ASN A 125 14.08 10.62 17.65
C ASN A 125 13.55 11.77 16.78
N ALA A 126 12.24 11.98 16.79
CA ALA A 126 11.56 12.87 15.86
C ALA A 126 11.50 14.30 16.37
N GLU A 127 12.05 14.59 17.56
CA GLU A 127 11.98 15.92 18.18
C GLU A 127 12.65 17.00 17.31
N GLN A 128 13.51 16.60 16.37
CA GLN A 128 14.15 17.46 15.40
C GLN A 128 13.68 17.18 13.96
N ASP A 129 13.82 15.95 13.47
CA ASP A 129 13.56 15.60 12.08
C ASP A 129 13.02 14.16 11.93
N PRO A 130 11.82 13.96 11.35
CA PRO A 130 11.27 12.62 11.07
C PRO A 130 12.22 11.71 10.27
N GLN A 131 13.14 12.27 9.48
CA GLN A 131 14.14 11.49 8.75
C GLN A 131 15.15 10.78 9.65
N GLN A 132 15.32 11.22 10.89
CA GLN A 132 16.22 10.59 11.86
C GLN A 132 15.56 9.46 12.66
N SER A 133 14.27 9.21 12.40
CA SER A 133 13.50 8.21 13.13
C SER A 133 13.90 6.78 12.79
N SER A 134 13.66 5.86 13.72
CA SER A 134 13.72 4.42 13.48
C SER A 134 12.86 3.98 12.28
N PHE A 135 11.72 4.64 12.04
CA PHE A 135 10.87 4.41 10.88
C PHE A 135 11.63 4.64 9.57
N ARG A 136 12.21 5.84 9.39
CA ARG A 136 12.99 6.18 8.18
C ARG A 136 14.16 5.22 7.98
N ARG A 137 14.92 4.95 9.04
CA ARG A 137 16.06 4.01 8.99
C ARG A 137 15.62 2.60 8.55
N ALA A 138 14.50 2.11 9.06
CA ALA A 138 13.96 0.80 8.69
C ALA A 138 13.52 0.76 7.22
N MET A 139 12.87 1.81 6.73
CA MET A 139 12.45 1.90 5.33
C MET A 139 13.65 1.93 4.37
N GLU A 140 14.74 2.63 4.70
CA GLU A 140 15.93 2.68 3.84
C GLU A 140 16.61 1.30 3.68
N ILE A 141 16.56 0.49 4.74
CA ILE A 141 17.10 -0.87 4.81
C ILE A 141 16.21 -1.87 4.05
N ALA A 142 14.90 -1.69 4.11
CA ALA A 142 13.91 -2.58 3.51
C ALA A 142 13.96 -2.59 1.96
N GLU A 143 13.44 -3.66 1.38
CA GLU A 143 13.23 -3.79 -0.06
C GLU A 143 11.96 -3.08 -0.53
N GLY A 144 10.97 -2.96 0.37
CA GLY A 144 9.69 -2.31 0.12
C GLY A 144 8.92 -2.09 1.41
N ALA A 145 7.77 -1.42 1.27
CA ALA A 145 6.82 -1.19 2.34
C ALA A 145 5.47 -1.84 2.04
N ILE A 146 4.78 -2.28 3.09
CA ILE A 146 3.40 -2.75 3.05
C ILE A 146 2.55 -1.85 3.95
N SER A 147 1.42 -1.37 3.44
CA SER A 147 0.36 -0.77 4.25
C SER A 147 -0.69 -1.81 4.58
N ILE A 148 -1.00 -1.99 5.86
CA ILE A 148 -2.11 -2.83 6.30
C ILE A 148 -3.31 -1.94 6.58
N LEU A 149 -4.39 -2.20 5.86
CA LEU A 149 -5.61 -1.42 5.88
C LEU A 149 -6.68 -2.20 6.64
N ASP A 150 -7.23 -1.58 7.68
CA ASP A 150 -8.50 -2.04 8.23
C ASP A 150 -9.67 -1.66 7.30
N LYS A 151 -10.87 -2.10 7.66
CA LYS A 151 -12.10 -1.84 6.88
C LYS A 151 -12.36 -0.35 6.63
N ASP A 152 -11.78 0.53 7.44
CA ASP A 152 -11.99 1.96 7.40
C ASP A 152 -10.79 2.77 6.88
N ALA A 153 -9.70 2.09 6.50
CA ALA A 153 -8.41 2.67 6.13
C ALA A 153 -7.88 3.67 7.17
N VAL A 154 -8.08 3.38 8.47
CA VAL A 154 -7.73 4.28 9.58
C VAL A 154 -6.25 4.64 9.59
N CYS A 155 -5.37 3.77 9.08
CA CYS A 155 -3.95 4.08 8.93
C CYS A 155 -3.72 5.41 8.19
N TYR A 156 -4.50 5.74 7.16
CA TYR A 156 -4.36 6.99 6.42
C TYR A 156 -4.90 8.24 7.15
N SER A 157 -5.47 8.05 8.35
CA SER A 157 -5.76 9.14 9.30
C SER A 157 -4.65 9.35 10.33
N ARG A 158 -3.55 8.58 10.27
CA ARG A 158 -2.42 8.65 11.21
C ARG A 158 -1.20 9.24 10.52
N ILE A 159 -0.70 10.36 11.05
CA ILE A 159 0.30 11.16 10.32
C ILE A 159 1.63 10.42 10.08
N TRP A 160 2.02 9.50 10.97
CA TRP A 160 3.19 8.65 10.79
C TRP A 160 3.00 7.65 9.65
N CYS A 161 1.82 7.05 9.51
CA CYS A 161 1.51 6.22 8.35
C CYS A 161 1.51 7.05 7.06
N CYS A 162 0.98 8.29 7.09
CA CYS A 162 1.07 9.20 5.93
C CYS A 162 2.53 9.53 5.55
N TYR A 163 3.40 9.74 6.53
CA TYR A 163 4.84 9.93 6.30
C TYR A 163 5.45 8.70 5.63
N GLU A 164 5.13 7.50 6.11
CA GLU A 164 5.62 6.24 5.55
C GLU A 164 5.13 6.04 4.10
N VAL A 165 3.88 6.37 3.79
CA VAL A 165 3.37 6.37 2.41
C VAL A 165 4.16 7.35 1.54
N TRP A 166 4.41 8.57 2.03
CA TRP A 166 5.18 9.57 1.29
C TRP A 166 6.63 9.12 1.02
N VAL A 167 7.31 8.58 2.02
CA VAL A 167 8.68 8.06 1.87
C VAL A 167 8.69 6.87 0.89
N ALA A 168 7.76 5.92 1.02
CA ALA A 168 7.71 4.73 0.19
C ALA A 168 7.36 5.02 -1.27
N THR A 169 6.39 5.90 -1.51
CA THR A 169 5.85 6.18 -2.85
C THR A 169 6.50 7.36 -3.55
N GLY A 170 7.25 8.21 -2.84
CA GLY A 170 8.06 9.29 -3.38
C GLY A 170 9.55 9.04 -3.20
N GLU A 171 10.12 9.43 -2.06
CA GLU A 171 11.59 9.49 -1.91
C GLU A 171 12.32 8.18 -2.24
N LEU A 172 11.83 7.04 -1.74
CA LEU A 172 12.49 5.74 -1.96
C LEU A 172 12.15 5.12 -3.31
N SER A 173 10.99 5.43 -3.89
CA SER A 173 10.61 4.96 -5.23
C SER A 173 11.39 5.69 -6.32
N GLU A 174 11.70 6.98 -6.11
CA GLU A 174 12.48 7.84 -7.02
C GLU A 174 14.00 7.69 -6.83
N ALA A 175 14.45 7.13 -5.70
CA ALA A 175 15.86 6.95 -5.42
C ALA A 175 16.52 5.98 -6.41
N ARG A 176 17.76 6.28 -6.81
CA ARG A 176 18.59 5.37 -7.62
C ARG A 176 18.96 4.13 -6.80
N ARG A 177 18.15 3.08 -6.91
CA ARG A 177 18.34 1.79 -6.25
C ARG A 177 18.56 0.68 -7.28
N LYS A 178 19.26 -0.39 -6.90
CA LYS A 178 19.46 -1.57 -7.76
C LYS A 178 18.12 -2.26 -8.11
N LYS A 179 17.17 -2.23 -7.17
CA LYS A 179 15.80 -2.70 -7.35
C LYS A 179 14.85 -1.57 -6.98
N PRO A 180 13.74 -1.36 -7.72
CA PRO A 180 12.71 -0.39 -7.35
C PRO A 180 12.19 -0.67 -5.94
N TYR A 181 11.94 0.39 -5.17
CA TYR A 181 11.28 0.27 -3.87
C TYR A 181 9.79 0.01 -4.10
N ARG A 182 9.28 -1.09 -3.54
CA ARG A 182 7.89 -1.52 -3.74
C ARG A 182 6.98 -1.00 -2.64
N TYR A 183 5.74 -0.72 -2.99
CA TYR A 183 4.69 -0.33 -2.05
C TYR A 183 3.43 -1.15 -2.27
N ASP A 184 3.12 -2.02 -1.32
CA ASP A 184 1.97 -2.91 -1.38
C ASP A 184 0.91 -2.54 -0.32
N MET A 185 -0.33 -2.98 -0.52
CA MET A 185 -1.45 -2.70 0.38
C MET A 185 -2.24 -3.99 0.62
N TYR A 186 -2.46 -4.36 1.88
CA TYR A 186 -3.20 -5.58 2.24
C TYR A 186 -4.31 -5.28 3.23
N THR A 187 -5.38 -6.06 3.16
CA THR A 187 -6.51 -5.97 4.11
C THR A 187 -7.03 -7.35 4.45
N SER A 188 -7.58 -7.49 5.67
CA SER A 188 -8.20 -8.72 6.13
C SER A 188 -9.69 -8.72 5.80
N LEU A 189 -10.17 -9.85 5.29
CA LEU A 189 -11.57 -10.21 5.15
C LEU A 189 -12.01 -11.15 6.31
N GLY A 190 -11.30 -11.07 7.44
CA GLY A 190 -11.48 -11.90 8.64
C GLY A 190 -10.69 -13.21 8.58
N LYS A 191 -11.16 -14.19 7.78
CA LYS A 191 -10.49 -15.51 7.68
C LYS A 191 -9.35 -15.57 6.67
N GLN A 192 -9.32 -14.60 5.75
CA GLN A 192 -8.37 -14.51 4.65
C GLN A 192 -7.98 -13.06 4.50
N ALA A 193 -6.77 -12.81 4.00
CA ALA A 193 -6.36 -11.48 3.59
C ALA A 193 -6.19 -11.44 2.08
N VAL A 194 -6.26 -10.24 1.54
CA VAL A 194 -6.10 -9.95 0.11
C VAL A 194 -5.27 -8.67 -0.02
N GLY A 195 -4.57 -8.51 -1.14
CA GLY A 195 -3.70 -7.36 -1.30
C GLY A 195 -3.60 -6.88 -2.73
N ILE A 196 -3.27 -5.60 -2.85
CA ILE A 196 -2.86 -4.90 -4.06
C ILE A 196 -1.35 -4.75 -3.99
N THR A 197 -0.65 -5.10 -5.06
CA THR A 197 0.81 -5.08 -5.12
C THR A 197 1.34 -4.11 -6.16
N ASP A 198 2.52 -3.54 -5.91
CA ASP A 198 3.26 -2.80 -6.93
C ASP A 198 3.84 -3.79 -7.96
N GLY A 199 3.32 -3.72 -9.19
CA GLY A 199 3.56 -4.69 -10.25
C GLY A 199 2.99 -6.08 -9.97
N CYS A 200 3.41 -7.07 -10.76
CA CYS A 200 3.15 -8.48 -10.45
C CYS A 200 3.87 -8.88 -9.15
N ALA A 201 3.22 -9.70 -8.34
CA ALA A 201 3.89 -10.40 -7.26
C ALA A 201 4.59 -11.64 -7.80
N GLU A 202 5.57 -12.14 -7.05
CA GLU A 202 6.38 -13.29 -7.41
C GLU A 202 5.53 -14.49 -7.83
N ARG A 203 4.45 -14.77 -7.08
CA ARG A 203 3.55 -15.88 -7.40
C ARG A 203 2.79 -15.75 -8.72
N ASP A 204 2.57 -14.54 -9.23
CA ASP A 204 1.86 -14.32 -10.50
C ASP A 204 2.72 -14.78 -11.67
N SER A 205 4.04 -14.78 -11.49
CA SER A 205 5.01 -15.14 -12.53
C SER A 205 5.00 -16.64 -12.85
N HIS A 206 4.31 -17.46 -12.04
CA HIS A 206 4.10 -18.88 -12.31
C HIS A 206 2.95 -19.13 -13.29
N ASP A 207 2.11 -18.12 -13.52
CA ASP A 207 1.09 -18.17 -14.55
C ASP A 207 1.69 -17.84 -15.91
N LYS A 208 1.09 -18.39 -16.97
CA LYS A 208 1.46 -18.06 -18.36
C LYS A 208 1.20 -16.57 -18.65
N PHE A 209 0.20 -15.99 -18.00
CA PHE A 209 -0.18 -14.58 -18.16
C PHE A 209 -0.14 -13.85 -16.80
N PRO A 210 1.05 -13.40 -16.35
CA PRO A 210 1.21 -12.84 -15.00
C PRO A 210 0.32 -11.63 -14.70
N MET A 211 0.06 -10.77 -15.69
CA MET A 211 -0.81 -9.60 -15.51
C MET A 211 -2.27 -9.98 -15.26
N ASP A 212 -2.76 -11.00 -15.95
CA ASP A 212 -4.10 -11.54 -15.72
C ASP A 212 -4.17 -12.28 -14.37
N ALA A 213 -3.13 -13.06 -14.02
CA ALA A 213 -3.03 -13.70 -12.71
C ALA A 213 -3.05 -12.68 -11.56
N LYS A 214 -2.31 -11.57 -11.71
CA LYS A 214 -2.37 -10.41 -10.79
C LYS A 214 -3.80 -9.87 -10.72
N SER A 215 -4.41 -9.54 -11.86
CA SER A 215 -5.78 -8.99 -11.93
C SER A 215 -6.79 -9.88 -11.19
N LYS A 216 -6.73 -11.20 -11.41
CA LYS A 216 -7.57 -12.20 -10.72
C LYS A 216 -7.30 -12.28 -9.23
N ARG A 217 -6.04 -12.24 -8.80
CA ARG A 217 -5.68 -12.27 -7.37
C ARG A 217 -6.17 -11.03 -6.63
N GLU A 218 -6.07 -9.85 -7.27
CA GLU A 218 -6.39 -8.57 -6.64
C GLU A 218 -7.90 -8.26 -6.67
N LYS A 219 -8.66 -8.90 -7.57
CA LYS A 219 -10.13 -8.76 -7.70
C LYS A 219 -10.92 -8.83 -6.38
N PRO A 220 -10.61 -9.70 -5.40
CA PRO A 220 -11.38 -9.75 -4.15
C PRO A 220 -11.05 -8.62 -3.17
N PHE A 221 -10.11 -7.72 -3.49
CA PHE A 221 -9.85 -6.55 -2.67
C PHE A 221 -11.11 -5.66 -2.58
N PRO A 222 -11.52 -5.19 -1.38
CA PRO A 222 -12.80 -4.51 -1.22
C PRO A 222 -12.91 -3.21 -2.04
N ILE A 223 -13.80 -3.19 -3.03
CA ILE A 223 -14.00 -2.03 -3.90
C ILE A 223 -14.45 -0.78 -3.14
N GLU A 224 -15.22 -0.95 -2.06
CA GLU A 224 -15.61 0.16 -1.20
C GLU A 224 -14.41 0.81 -0.51
N LEU A 225 -13.36 0.04 -0.23
CA LEU A 225 -12.11 0.56 0.32
C LEU A 225 -11.35 1.37 -0.74
N CYS A 226 -11.29 0.87 -1.98
CA CYS A 226 -10.69 1.59 -3.12
C CYS A 226 -11.41 2.91 -3.39
N ARG A 227 -12.75 2.88 -3.42
CA ARG A 227 -13.57 4.08 -3.64
C ARG A 227 -13.42 5.10 -2.51
N ARG A 228 -13.38 4.63 -1.26
CA ARG A 228 -13.13 5.48 -0.09
C ARG A 228 -11.77 6.18 -0.19
N ALA A 229 -10.77 5.51 -0.77
CA ALA A 229 -9.43 6.06 -0.89
C ALA A 229 -9.38 7.38 -1.67
N PHE A 230 -10.26 7.59 -2.65
CA PHE A 230 -10.32 8.85 -3.42
C PHE A 230 -10.71 10.07 -2.56
N GLY A 231 -11.35 9.86 -1.41
CA GLY A 231 -11.69 10.92 -0.45
C GLY A 231 -10.57 11.21 0.55
N ILE A 232 -9.51 10.41 0.58
CA ILE A 232 -8.45 10.51 1.60
C ILE A 232 -7.54 11.69 1.29
N LYS A 233 -7.32 12.51 2.31
CA LYS A 233 -6.35 13.60 2.33
C LYS A 233 -5.35 13.35 3.44
N LEU A 234 -4.16 12.90 3.09
CA LEU A 234 -3.13 12.49 4.04
C LEU A 234 -2.66 13.67 4.91
N GLN A 235 -2.78 14.90 4.41
CA GLN A 235 -2.52 16.10 5.20
C GLN A 235 -3.55 16.38 6.29
N ASP A 236 -4.71 15.70 6.32
CA ASP A 236 -5.70 15.86 7.39
C ASP A 236 -5.46 14.89 8.56
N ALA A 237 -4.44 14.03 8.43
CA ALA A 237 -4.14 12.99 9.42
C ALA A 237 -3.72 13.52 10.79
N VAL A 238 -4.17 12.85 11.84
CA VAL A 238 -3.97 13.26 13.23
C VAL A 238 -2.83 12.48 13.90
N THR A 239 -2.43 12.95 15.07
CA THR A 239 -1.41 12.33 15.93
C THR A 239 -1.72 12.62 17.39
N THR A 240 -1.17 11.80 18.27
CA THR A 240 -1.20 12.04 19.72
C THR A 240 -0.21 13.14 20.12
N GLU A 241 0.90 13.28 19.40
CA GLU A 241 1.95 14.28 19.65
C GLU A 241 1.91 15.39 18.59
N PRO A 242 1.32 16.57 18.86
CA PRO A 242 1.08 17.61 17.84
C PRO A 242 2.34 18.05 17.08
N GLY A 243 3.51 17.97 17.73
CA GLY A 243 4.80 18.29 17.11
C GLY A 243 5.14 17.39 15.93
N ASP A 244 4.72 16.12 15.94
CA ASP A 244 4.99 15.18 14.84
C ASP A 244 4.24 15.59 13.59
N ARG A 245 2.97 15.97 13.73
CA ARG A 245 2.17 16.43 12.60
C ARG A 245 2.80 17.64 11.94
N ARG A 246 3.24 18.60 12.74
CA ARG A 246 3.94 19.79 12.26
C ARG A 246 5.19 19.43 11.46
N ARG A 247 6.08 18.61 12.05
CA ARG A 247 7.36 18.24 11.43
C ARG A 247 7.19 17.38 10.18
N ILE A 248 6.27 16.42 10.19
CA ILE A 248 5.99 15.54 9.05
C ILE A 248 5.41 16.34 7.89
N LEU A 249 4.40 17.17 8.12
CA LEU A 249 3.82 17.99 7.07
C LEU A 249 4.86 18.93 6.46
N ASN A 250 5.67 19.59 7.29
CA ASN A 250 6.77 20.41 6.79
C ASN A 250 7.84 19.60 6.05
N SER A 251 8.08 18.34 6.42
CA SER A 251 9.00 17.45 5.70
C SER A 251 8.46 17.13 4.31
N ILE A 252 7.17 16.77 4.21
CA ILE A 252 6.49 16.51 2.93
C ILE A 252 6.48 17.77 2.06
N ALA A 253 6.25 18.94 2.66
CA ALA A 253 6.33 20.23 1.98
C ALA A 253 7.76 20.66 1.63
N ARG A 254 8.79 19.90 2.04
CA ARG A 254 10.22 20.21 1.87
C ARG A 254 10.61 21.58 2.45
N ALA A 255 9.98 21.96 3.56
CA ALA A 255 10.25 23.22 4.24
C ALA A 255 11.59 23.17 5.00
N ARG A 256 12.31 24.30 5.04
CA ARG A 256 13.58 24.42 5.78
C ARG A 256 13.38 24.37 7.31
N ASN A 257 12.26 24.92 7.80
CA ASN A 257 11.95 24.95 9.22
C ASN A 257 10.81 23.96 9.52
N LEU A 258 11.17 22.77 10.01
CA LEU A 258 10.19 21.72 10.34
C LEU A 258 9.28 22.07 11.52
N ARG A 259 9.62 23.10 12.31
CA ARG A 259 8.86 23.56 13.48
C ARG A 259 7.94 24.75 13.19
N ALA A 260 7.91 25.25 11.95
CA ALA A 260 6.96 26.28 11.53
C ALA A 260 5.53 25.71 11.45
N GLU A 261 4.51 26.56 11.50
CA GLU A 261 3.14 26.10 11.23
C GLU A 261 3.06 25.58 9.79
N PRO A 262 2.60 24.33 9.56
CA PRO A 262 2.60 23.76 8.23
C PRO A 262 1.50 24.43 7.41
N PRO A 263 1.69 24.60 6.09
CA PRO A 263 0.65 25.12 5.24
C PRO A 263 -0.57 24.18 5.26
N HIS A 264 -1.78 24.74 5.14
CA HIS A 264 -3.00 23.93 5.03
C HIS A 264 -3.09 23.22 3.67
N GLN A 265 -2.57 23.85 2.61
CA GLN A 265 -2.54 23.32 1.25
C GLN A 265 -1.12 23.45 0.70
N HIS A 266 -0.67 22.44 -0.04
CA HIS A 266 0.65 22.46 -0.64
C HIS A 266 0.71 21.48 -1.82
N PRO A 267 1.38 21.83 -2.94
CA PRO A 267 1.47 20.94 -4.11
C PRO A 267 2.01 19.54 -3.80
N GLN A 268 2.92 19.42 -2.83
CA GLN A 268 3.46 18.10 -2.41
C GLN A 268 2.41 17.25 -1.67
N TYR A 269 1.46 17.87 -0.96
CA TYR A 269 0.35 17.13 -0.35
C TYR A 269 -0.60 16.64 -1.43
N ASP A 270 -0.92 17.50 -2.40
CA ASP A 270 -1.80 17.16 -3.52
C ASP A 270 -1.20 16.04 -4.37
N GLN A 271 0.11 16.08 -4.61
CA GLN A 271 0.83 15.02 -5.32
C GLN A 271 0.81 13.70 -4.55
N LEU A 272 1.06 13.75 -3.24
CA LEU A 272 1.04 12.57 -2.38
C LEU A 272 -0.35 11.90 -2.38
N ASN A 273 -1.42 12.70 -2.24
CA ASN A 273 -2.79 12.22 -2.32
C ASN A 273 -3.10 11.62 -3.69
N SER A 274 -2.75 12.34 -4.77
CA SER A 274 -3.03 11.89 -6.13
C SER A 274 -2.30 10.59 -6.46
N ASN A 275 -1.08 10.39 -5.94
CA ASN A 275 -0.35 9.13 -6.10
C ASN A 275 -1.02 7.98 -5.35
N LEU A 276 -1.52 8.22 -4.12
CA LEU A 276 -2.29 7.22 -3.40
C LEU A 276 -3.58 6.85 -4.16
N HIS A 277 -4.33 7.86 -4.62
CA HIS A 277 -5.57 7.67 -5.38
C HIS A 277 -5.33 6.91 -6.67
N GLY A 278 -4.29 7.28 -7.43
CA GLY A 278 -3.91 6.59 -8.66
C GLY A 278 -3.64 5.10 -8.44
N ARG A 279 -2.99 4.71 -7.34
CA ARG A 279 -2.71 3.30 -7.03
C ARG A 279 -3.98 2.49 -6.82
N PHE A 280 -4.94 3.04 -6.08
CA PHE A 280 -6.25 2.42 -5.95
C PHE A 280 -7.03 2.41 -7.27
N ALA A 281 -6.94 3.48 -8.06
CA ALA A 281 -7.61 3.57 -9.34
C ALA A 281 -7.12 2.51 -10.32
N VAL A 282 -5.79 2.34 -10.49
CA VAL A 282 -5.23 1.28 -11.34
C VAL A 282 -5.69 -0.10 -10.83
N ALA A 283 -5.50 -0.36 -9.55
CA ALA A 283 -5.75 -1.69 -8.99
C ALA A 283 -7.20 -2.16 -9.11
N SER A 284 -8.17 -1.25 -9.08
CA SER A 284 -9.58 -1.60 -9.13
C SER A 284 -10.33 -1.10 -10.36
N TRP A 285 -9.64 -0.58 -11.38
CA TRP A 285 -10.26 -0.04 -12.59
C TRP A 285 -11.17 -1.07 -13.29
N ARG A 286 -10.60 -2.23 -13.63
CA ARG A 286 -11.34 -3.30 -14.30
C ARG A 286 -12.53 -3.75 -13.48
N PHE A 287 -12.32 -3.98 -12.18
CA PHE A 287 -13.41 -4.43 -11.32
C PHE A 287 -14.52 -3.40 -11.21
N ALA A 288 -14.16 -2.11 -11.17
CA ALA A 288 -15.13 -1.02 -11.15
C ALA A 288 -15.99 -0.98 -12.43
N LEU A 289 -15.35 -1.14 -13.58
CA LEU A 289 -16.00 -1.20 -14.89
C LEU A 289 -16.95 -2.40 -14.98
N GLU A 290 -16.47 -3.61 -14.65
CA GLU A 290 -17.29 -4.83 -14.64
C GLU A 290 -18.49 -4.74 -13.67
N SER A 291 -18.35 -3.95 -12.61
CA SER A 291 -19.41 -3.73 -11.61
C SER A 291 -20.36 -2.59 -11.95
N GLY A 292 -20.19 -1.92 -13.10
CA GLY A 292 -21.05 -0.82 -13.54
C GLY A 292 -20.92 0.45 -12.69
N PHE A 293 -19.79 0.65 -12.01
CA PHE A 293 -19.55 1.88 -11.25
C PHE A 293 -19.20 3.05 -12.17
N PRO A 294 -19.48 4.31 -11.76
CA PRO A 294 -19.04 5.47 -12.51
C PRO A 294 -17.51 5.51 -12.64
N MET A 295 -17.01 5.64 -13.87
CA MET A 295 -15.57 5.61 -14.16
C MET A 295 -14.87 6.96 -14.01
N GLN A 296 -15.60 8.08 -13.98
CA GLN A 296 -15.02 9.43 -13.85
C GLN A 296 -14.08 9.59 -12.64
N PRO A 297 -14.39 9.10 -11.42
CA PRO A 297 -13.47 9.20 -10.28
C PRO A 297 -12.13 8.48 -10.51
N TYR A 298 -12.13 7.39 -11.28
CA TYR A 298 -10.93 6.63 -11.62
C TYR A 298 -10.08 7.38 -12.64
N LEU A 299 -10.74 7.97 -13.64
CA LEU A 299 -10.12 8.84 -14.64
C LEU A 299 -9.45 10.05 -13.97
N ASP A 300 -10.19 10.75 -13.11
CA ASP A 300 -9.68 11.91 -12.37
C ASP A 300 -8.46 11.55 -11.51
N ALA A 301 -8.48 10.38 -10.86
CA ALA A 301 -7.38 9.90 -10.05
C ALA A 301 -6.13 9.57 -10.90
N LEU A 302 -6.29 8.90 -12.04
CA LEU A 302 -5.16 8.59 -12.93
C LEU A 302 -4.57 9.84 -13.59
N GLN A 303 -5.42 10.78 -14.03
CA GLN A 303 -4.96 12.03 -14.66
C GLN A 303 -4.12 12.93 -13.74
N ARG A 304 -4.36 12.85 -12.42
CA ARG A 304 -3.66 13.68 -11.42
C ARG A 304 -2.44 12.99 -10.80
N CYS A 305 -2.36 11.66 -10.91
CA CYS A 305 -1.26 10.91 -10.32
C CYS A 305 0.01 11.02 -11.18
N ASN A 306 1.18 10.86 -10.54
CA ASN A 306 2.48 10.73 -11.23
C ASN A 306 3.01 9.30 -11.11
N LEU A 307 2.15 8.30 -11.30
CA LEU A 307 2.61 6.92 -11.31
C LEU A 307 3.47 6.68 -12.57
N PRO A 308 4.68 6.13 -12.43
CA PRO A 308 5.56 5.90 -13.58
C PRO A 308 5.06 4.76 -14.47
N LYS A 309 4.13 3.95 -13.97
CA LYS A 309 3.64 2.75 -14.65
C LYS A 309 2.13 2.72 -14.70
N LEU A 310 1.59 2.41 -15.87
CA LEU A 310 0.20 2.08 -16.09
C LEU A 310 0.12 0.64 -16.56
N GLU A 311 -0.20 -0.27 -15.64
CA GLU A 311 -0.22 -1.72 -15.87
C GLU A 311 -1.61 -2.27 -15.55
N LEU A 312 -2.37 -2.67 -16.57
CA LEU A 312 -3.76 -3.13 -16.46
C LEU A 312 -4.01 -4.34 -17.36
N SER A 313 -4.76 -5.33 -16.87
CA SER A 313 -5.28 -6.42 -17.70
C SER A 313 -6.80 -6.41 -17.70
N PHE A 314 -7.35 -6.30 -18.90
CA PHE A 314 -8.74 -6.42 -19.28
C PHE A 314 -9.00 -7.75 -20.02
N ASP A 315 -8.14 -8.77 -19.87
CA ASP A 315 -8.34 -10.09 -20.46
C ASP A 315 -9.78 -10.58 -20.28
N ASN A 316 -10.47 -10.85 -21.39
CA ASN A 316 -11.86 -11.32 -21.40
C ASN A 316 -12.82 -10.40 -20.60
N CYS A 317 -12.71 -9.08 -20.78
CA CYS A 317 -13.59 -8.09 -20.14
C CYS A 317 -14.75 -7.68 -21.06
N ASP A 318 -15.89 -8.35 -20.91
CA ASP A 318 -17.10 -8.11 -21.73
C ASP A 318 -17.73 -6.72 -21.55
N ALA A 319 -17.33 -5.97 -20.52
CA ALA A 319 -17.79 -4.60 -20.27
C ALA A 319 -16.97 -3.55 -21.02
N LEU A 320 -15.77 -3.90 -21.52
CA LEU A 320 -14.86 -2.96 -22.14
C LEU A 320 -15.31 -2.58 -23.56
N ARG A 321 -15.23 -1.30 -23.90
CA ARG A 321 -15.63 -0.72 -25.20
C ARG A 321 -14.60 0.32 -25.62
N ASP A 322 -14.60 0.73 -26.88
CA ASP A 322 -13.66 1.74 -27.41
C ASP A 322 -13.67 3.05 -26.61
N GLU A 323 -14.82 3.49 -26.10
CA GLU A 323 -14.93 4.69 -25.25
C GLU A 323 -14.11 4.56 -23.95
N HIS A 324 -14.12 3.39 -23.32
CA HIS A 324 -13.35 3.12 -22.11
C HIS A 324 -11.84 3.06 -22.38
N VAL A 325 -11.43 2.55 -23.55
CA VAL A 325 -10.03 2.57 -23.99
C VAL A 325 -9.60 4.00 -24.30
N SER A 326 -10.48 4.80 -24.90
CA SER A 326 -10.24 6.22 -25.15
C SER A 326 -10.05 7.01 -23.86
N ASP A 327 -10.92 6.78 -22.89
CA ASP A 327 -10.86 7.35 -21.55
C ASP A 327 -9.52 7.01 -20.87
N LEU A 328 -9.13 5.72 -20.89
CA LEU A 328 -7.86 5.26 -20.34
C LEU A 328 -6.65 5.86 -21.08
N ALA A 329 -6.69 5.93 -22.41
CA ALA A 329 -5.63 6.53 -23.22
C ALA A 329 -5.44 8.02 -22.88
N GLY A 330 -6.53 8.73 -22.57
CA GLY A 330 -6.50 10.12 -22.09
C GLY A 330 -5.84 10.30 -20.72
N THR A 331 -5.59 9.21 -19.97
CA THR A 331 -4.86 9.24 -18.70
C THR A 331 -3.36 9.01 -18.85
N ILE A 332 -2.87 8.68 -20.05
CA ILE A 332 -1.44 8.50 -20.32
C ILE A 332 -0.77 9.87 -20.26
N THR A 333 -0.26 10.24 -19.09
CA THR A 333 0.38 11.53 -18.83
C THR A 333 1.88 11.50 -19.12
N ARG A 334 2.52 12.67 -19.08
CA ARG A 334 3.98 12.83 -19.24
C ARG A 334 4.80 12.12 -18.17
N ALA A 335 4.21 11.67 -17.06
CA ALA A 335 4.92 10.98 -15.99
C ALA A 335 5.08 9.47 -16.24
N VAL A 336 4.25 8.89 -17.12
CA VAL A 336 4.21 7.44 -17.35
C VAL A 336 5.35 7.03 -18.27
N ASP A 337 6.28 6.20 -17.76
CA ASP A 337 7.40 5.64 -18.54
C ASP A 337 7.17 4.19 -18.99
N THR A 338 6.19 3.51 -18.40
CA THR A 338 5.83 2.13 -18.74
C THR A 338 4.32 2.02 -18.91
N VAL A 339 3.88 1.61 -20.10
CA VAL A 339 2.47 1.30 -20.38
C VAL A 339 2.40 -0.19 -20.75
N GLN A 340 1.66 -0.96 -19.95
CA GLN A 340 1.36 -2.36 -20.20
C GLN A 340 -0.14 -2.58 -20.09
N LEU A 341 -0.80 -2.72 -21.23
CA LEU A 341 -2.25 -2.89 -21.30
C LEU A 341 -2.56 -4.19 -22.03
N ASP A 342 -3.27 -5.08 -21.35
CA ASP A 342 -3.74 -6.34 -21.92
C ASP A 342 -5.24 -6.23 -22.19
N PHE A 343 -5.61 -6.31 -23.46
CA PHE A 343 -6.98 -6.26 -23.96
C PHE A 343 -7.40 -7.59 -24.59
N SER A 344 -6.68 -8.67 -24.32
CA SER A 344 -6.93 -9.97 -24.92
C SER A 344 -8.38 -10.41 -24.75
N PHE A 345 -8.93 -11.05 -25.77
CA PHE A 345 -10.31 -11.54 -25.81
C PHE A 345 -11.40 -10.46 -25.61
N CYS A 346 -11.09 -9.17 -25.74
CA CYS A 346 -12.11 -8.11 -25.76
C CYS A 346 -12.71 -7.97 -27.17
N SER A 347 -13.74 -8.75 -27.48
CA SER A 347 -14.31 -8.85 -28.84
C SER A 347 -14.96 -7.57 -29.37
N GLU A 348 -15.31 -6.64 -28.49
CA GLU A 348 -16.01 -5.39 -28.80
C GLU A 348 -15.08 -4.21 -29.11
N LEU A 349 -13.76 -4.40 -29.03
CA LEU A 349 -12.79 -3.36 -29.39
C LEU A 349 -12.54 -3.34 -30.89
N THR A 350 -12.50 -2.13 -31.45
CA THR A 350 -12.24 -1.88 -32.88
C THR A 350 -10.97 -1.06 -33.06
N ASP A 351 -10.61 -0.74 -34.30
CA ASP A 351 -9.48 0.15 -34.62
C ASP A 351 -9.58 1.54 -33.96
N ARG A 352 -10.79 1.97 -33.53
CA ARG A 352 -10.96 3.19 -32.73
C ARG A 352 -10.15 3.17 -31.44
N SER A 353 -10.07 2.02 -30.76
CA SER A 353 -9.23 1.83 -29.58
C SER A 353 -7.75 2.11 -29.88
N LEU A 354 -7.27 1.65 -31.04
CA LEU A 354 -5.88 1.85 -31.46
C LEU A 354 -5.58 3.31 -31.77
N THR A 355 -6.49 4.01 -32.46
CA THR A 355 -6.36 5.46 -32.71
C THR A 355 -6.34 6.26 -31.40
N SER A 356 -7.18 5.92 -30.43
CA SER A 356 -7.15 6.60 -29.12
C SER A 356 -5.85 6.34 -28.36
N LEU A 357 -5.35 5.09 -28.35
CA LEU A 357 -4.07 4.75 -27.75
C LEU A 357 -2.91 5.49 -28.43
N ARG A 358 -2.90 5.58 -29.76
CA ARG A 358 -1.93 6.37 -30.52
C ARG A 358 -1.88 7.82 -30.01
N ALA A 359 -3.04 8.47 -29.86
CA ALA A 359 -3.13 9.84 -29.37
C ALA A 359 -2.61 9.99 -27.93
N GLY A 360 -2.97 9.07 -27.04
CA GLY A 360 -2.50 9.06 -25.64
C GLY A 360 -1.00 8.81 -25.53
N LEU A 361 -0.47 7.86 -26.30
CA LEU A 361 0.96 7.50 -26.29
C LEU A 361 1.83 8.63 -26.87
N ALA A 362 1.38 9.28 -27.94
CA ALA A 362 2.07 10.45 -28.52
C ALA A 362 2.17 11.65 -27.55
N ALA A 363 1.28 11.73 -26.55
CA ALA A 363 1.32 12.76 -25.52
C ALA A 363 2.38 12.48 -24.42
N SER A 364 2.85 11.24 -24.28
CA SER A 364 3.89 10.90 -23.31
C SER A 364 5.28 11.18 -23.87
N HIS A 365 6.08 11.92 -23.11
CA HIS A 365 7.50 12.16 -23.42
C HIS A 365 8.45 11.34 -22.57
N ALA A 366 7.92 10.57 -21.61
CA ALA A 366 8.71 9.74 -20.70
C ALA A 366 8.65 8.25 -21.04
N LEU A 367 7.79 7.84 -21.98
CA LEU A 367 7.56 6.44 -22.34
C LEU A 367 8.86 5.76 -22.79
N LYS A 368 9.19 4.65 -22.12
CA LYS A 368 10.36 3.79 -22.39
C LYS A 368 9.95 2.37 -22.71
N ARG A 369 8.80 1.93 -22.19
CA ARG A 369 8.31 0.56 -22.32
C ARG A 369 6.84 0.60 -22.70
N LEU A 370 6.51 -0.04 -23.81
CA LEU A 370 5.15 -0.23 -24.28
C LEU A 370 4.93 -1.72 -24.51
N ALA A 371 3.87 -2.25 -23.91
CA ALA A 371 3.36 -3.59 -24.17
C ALA A 371 1.84 -3.48 -24.31
N LEU A 372 1.32 -3.87 -25.47
CA LEU A 372 -0.10 -3.90 -25.76
C LEU A 372 -0.45 -5.31 -26.24
N ASP A 373 -1.46 -5.93 -25.65
CA ASP A 373 -1.96 -7.23 -26.08
C ASP A 373 -3.40 -7.11 -26.60
N PHE A 374 -3.61 -7.54 -27.84
CA PHE A 374 -4.92 -7.56 -28.52
C PHE A 374 -5.26 -8.97 -29.03
N THR A 375 -4.68 -9.99 -28.39
CA THR A 375 -4.89 -11.39 -28.77
C THR A 375 -6.38 -11.72 -28.81
N PHE A 376 -6.86 -12.24 -29.94
CA PHE A 376 -8.29 -12.55 -30.19
C PHE A 376 -9.27 -11.35 -30.18
N CYS A 377 -8.81 -10.11 -30.37
CA CYS A 377 -9.67 -8.95 -30.67
C CYS A 377 -10.06 -8.92 -32.15
N LYS A 378 -11.13 -9.64 -32.52
CA LYS A 378 -11.50 -9.93 -33.91
C LYS A 378 -11.87 -8.72 -34.78
N GLN A 379 -12.21 -7.57 -34.18
CA GLN A 379 -12.59 -6.36 -34.91
C GLN A 379 -11.44 -5.36 -35.06
N ILE A 380 -10.25 -5.69 -34.54
CA ILE A 380 -9.01 -4.95 -34.80
C ILE A 380 -8.39 -5.48 -36.09
N THR A 381 -8.01 -4.57 -36.98
CA THR A 381 -7.47 -4.88 -38.31
C THR A 381 -6.00 -4.46 -38.45
N ASP A 382 -5.37 -4.90 -39.54
CA ASP A 382 -4.01 -4.49 -39.89
C ASP A 382 -3.90 -2.96 -40.10
N ASP A 383 -4.96 -2.31 -40.61
CA ASP A 383 -4.99 -0.86 -40.80
C ASP A 383 -4.91 -0.11 -39.46
N GLY A 384 -5.64 -0.59 -38.44
CA GLY A 384 -5.56 -0.04 -37.09
C GLY A 384 -4.17 -0.24 -36.46
N ALA A 385 -3.55 -1.41 -36.68
CA ALA A 385 -2.20 -1.67 -36.19
C ALA A 385 -1.16 -0.74 -36.86
N VAL A 386 -1.31 -0.49 -38.17
CA VAL A 386 -0.47 0.48 -38.90
C VAL A 386 -0.69 1.90 -38.38
N ASP A 387 -1.94 2.30 -38.10
CA ASP A 387 -2.26 3.61 -37.52
C ASP A 387 -1.56 3.81 -36.17
N LEU A 388 -1.65 2.83 -35.27
CA LEU A 388 -0.96 2.86 -33.98
C LEU A 388 0.55 2.97 -34.15
N ALA A 389 1.15 2.15 -35.01
CA ALA A 389 2.59 2.14 -35.26
C ALA A 389 3.09 3.49 -35.82
N ALA A 390 2.27 4.21 -36.59
CA ALA A 390 2.63 5.52 -37.14
C ALA A 390 2.68 6.65 -36.09
N GLY A 391 2.25 6.41 -34.84
CA GLY A 391 2.34 7.38 -33.74
C GLY A 391 3.35 7.04 -32.65
N LEU A 392 4.05 5.91 -32.77
CA LEU A 392 5.13 5.47 -31.90
C LEU A 392 6.49 5.84 -32.51
#